data_AF-Q1I7Q8-F1
#
_entry.id   AF-Q1I7Q8-F1
#
_cell.length_a   1.000
_cell.length_b   1.000
_cell.length_c   1.000
_cell.angle_alpha   90.00
_cell.angle_beta   90.00
_cell.angle_gamma   90.00
#
_symmetry.space_group_name_H-M   'P 1'
#
loop_
_entity.id
_entity.type
_entity.pdbx_description
1 polymer ?
#
loop_
_entity_poly.entity_id
_entity_poly.type
_entity_poly.pdbx_seq_one_letter_code
_entity_poly.pdbx_strand_id
1 'polypeptide(L)'
;MQEEVIKRRQVIIRKEVEAAFGKAEPPEADQIVKSRYPEPLQIRDYFAGKRWWELSLKEFRENYVGDESACLSFMAPAGIKYYLPAYLLMATESYYEGDILTQMLSWSMQGYVKYDSHYELSSLSLAQKNAVASVMSFIWEAYDDEDAQAALETIAEYWQISPKTG
;
A
#
# COMPACT_ATOMS: atom_id res chain seq x y z
N MET A 1 14.48 22.99 -5.96
CA MET A 1 13.56 22.93 -7.13
C MET A 1 12.96 21.54 -7.29
N GLN A 2 13.75 20.46 -7.27
CA GLN A 2 13.26 19.07 -7.35
C GLN A 2 12.36 18.67 -6.17
N GLU A 3 12.73 19.04 -4.93
CA GLU A 3 11.93 18.73 -3.74
C GLU A 3 10.51 19.35 -3.76
N GLU A 4 10.38 20.61 -4.22
CA GLU A 4 9.08 21.27 -4.39
C GLU A 4 8.20 20.59 -5.45
N VAL A 5 8.82 20.07 -6.52
CA VAL A 5 8.10 19.30 -7.54
C VAL A 5 7.61 17.98 -6.96
N ILE A 6 8.45 17.25 -6.22
CA ILE A 6 8.09 16.01 -5.52
C ILE A 6 6.93 16.28 -4.56
N LYS A 7 7.01 17.31 -3.72
CA LYS A 7 5.94 17.69 -2.77
C LYS A 7 4.61 17.99 -3.46
N ARG A 8 4.62 18.69 -4.59
CA ARG A 8 3.39 18.93 -5.37
C ARG A 8 2.80 17.65 -5.92
N ARG A 9 3.64 16.74 -6.42
CA ARG A 9 3.21 15.43 -6.91
C ARG A 9 2.65 14.55 -5.78
N GLN A 10 3.27 14.54 -4.60
CA GLN A 10 2.75 13.85 -3.41
C GLN A 10 1.32 14.29 -3.09
N VAL A 11 1.03 15.60 -3.12
CA VAL A 11 -0.33 16.12 -2.90
C VAL A 11 -1.34 15.63 -3.95
N ILE A 12 -0.91 15.48 -5.21
CA ILE A 12 -1.76 14.96 -6.28
C ILE A 12 -2.03 13.46 -6.05
N ILE A 13 -0.98 12.68 -5.83
CA ILE A 13 -1.07 11.23 -5.56
C ILE A 13 -1.95 10.95 -4.35
N ARG A 14 -1.79 11.70 -3.26
CA ARG A 14 -2.66 11.57 -2.09
C ARG A 14 -4.14 11.72 -2.44
N LYS A 15 -4.49 12.75 -3.22
CA LYS A 15 -5.87 12.99 -3.64
C LYS A 15 -6.40 11.85 -4.51
N GLU A 16 -5.57 11.29 -5.38
CA GLU A 16 -5.93 10.14 -6.22
C GLU A 16 -6.22 8.89 -5.38
N VAL A 17 -5.34 8.58 -4.43
CA VAL A 17 -5.51 7.44 -3.50
C VAL A 17 -6.76 7.62 -2.64
N GLU A 18 -6.93 8.79 -2.01
CA GLU A 18 -8.11 9.09 -1.19
C GLU A 18 -9.41 9.02 -1.99
N ALA A 19 -9.44 9.53 -3.23
CA ALA A 19 -10.61 9.45 -4.10
C ALA A 19 -10.92 8.02 -4.55
N ALA A 20 -9.90 7.22 -4.85
CA ALA A 20 -10.07 5.86 -5.35
C ALA A 20 -10.51 4.87 -4.28
N PHE A 21 -9.97 4.99 -3.06
CA PHE A 21 -10.26 4.05 -1.97
C PHE A 21 -11.37 4.54 -1.03
N GLY A 22 -11.64 5.85 -0.98
CA GLY A 22 -12.69 6.42 -0.16
C GLY A 22 -12.49 6.22 1.34
N LYS A 23 -13.51 6.60 2.12
CA LYS A 23 -13.49 6.52 3.60
C LYS A 23 -14.57 5.57 4.11
N ALA A 24 -14.33 4.27 3.92
CA ALA A 24 -15.19 3.21 4.47
C ALA A 24 -14.80 2.88 5.92
N GLU A 25 -15.74 2.32 6.68
CA GLU A 25 -15.44 1.75 7.99
C GLU A 25 -14.47 0.56 7.85
N PRO A 26 -13.57 0.36 8.83
CA PRO A 26 -12.63 -0.73 8.79
C PRO A 26 -13.33 -2.09 8.86
N PRO A 27 -12.74 -3.13 8.25
CA PRO A 27 -13.24 -4.49 8.39
C PRO A 27 -13.15 -4.96 9.86
N GLU A 28 -13.99 -5.92 10.22
CA GLU A 28 -13.93 -6.56 11.53
C GLU A 28 -12.59 -7.28 11.72
N ALA A 29 -12.16 -7.44 12.97
CA ALA A 29 -10.84 -7.99 13.29
C ALA A 29 -10.57 -9.36 12.63
N ASP A 30 -11.56 -10.26 12.62
CA ASP A 30 -11.46 -11.59 11.99
C ASP A 30 -11.44 -11.56 10.45
N GLN A 31 -11.76 -10.41 9.85
CA GLN A 31 -11.64 -10.15 8.42
C GLN A 31 -10.28 -9.55 8.04
N ILE A 32 -9.57 -8.93 8.98
CA ILE A 32 -8.21 -8.38 8.76
C ILE A 32 -7.20 -9.52 8.63
N VAL A 33 -7.26 -10.52 9.49
CA VAL A 33 -6.33 -11.67 9.51
C VAL A 33 -7.11 -12.96 9.76
N LYS A 34 -6.83 -13.99 8.95
CA LYS A 34 -7.41 -15.34 9.08
C LYS A 34 -6.38 -16.36 9.58
N SER A 35 -5.77 -16.07 10.72
CA SER A 35 -4.70 -16.91 11.31
C SER A 35 -4.87 -17.04 12.82
N ARG A 36 -4.26 -18.08 13.38
CA ARG A 36 -4.16 -18.32 14.83
C ARG A 36 -2.74 -18.18 15.37
N TYR A 37 -1.78 -17.88 14.49
CA TYR A 37 -0.38 -17.70 14.90
C TYR A 37 -0.20 -16.35 15.61
N PRO A 38 0.69 -16.25 16.61
CA PRO A 38 0.84 -15.04 17.42
C PRO A 38 1.12 -13.75 16.63
N GLU A 39 2.01 -13.81 15.64
CA GLU A 39 2.42 -12.65 14.85
C GLU A 39 1.26 -12.07 14.01
N PRO A 40 0.52 -12.86 13.21
CA PRO A 40 -0.69 -12.38 12.56
C PRO A 40 -1.76 -11.85 13.53
N LEU A 41 -1.86 -12.38 14.75
CA LEU A 41 -2.79 -11.86 15.76
C LEU A 41 -2.39 -10.47 16.28
N GLN A 42 -1.09 -10.15 16.35
CA GLN A 42 -0.62 -8.80 16.70
C GLN A 42 -0.99 -7.80 15.61
N ILE A 43 -0.87 -8.18 14.33
CA ILE A 43 -1.34 -7.36 13.19
C ILE A 43 -2.83 -7.10 13.33
N ARG A 44 -3.63 -8.16 13.54
CA ARG A 44 -5.08 -8.00 13.77
C ARG A 44 -5.38 -6.98 14.87
N ASP A 45 -4.77 -7.16 16.03
CA ASP A 45 -5.07 -6.37 17.23
C ASP A 45 -4.65 -4.91 17.06
N TYR A 46 -3.54 -4.67 16.36
CA TYR A 46 -3.10 -3.32 16.02
C TYR A 46 -4.07 -2.64 15.06
N PHE A 47 -4.42 -3.29 13.96
CA PHE A 47 -5.22 -2.66 12.91
C PHE A 47 -6.73 -2.60 13.25
N ALA A 48 -7.25 -3.44 14.15
CA ALA A 48 -8.67 -3.49 14.47
C ALA A 48 -9.25 -2.10 14.84
N GLY A 49 -10.28 -1.67 14.10
CA GLY A 49 -10.96 -0.39 14.32
C GLY A 49 -10.20 0.85 13.85
N LYS A 50 -8.96 0.72 13.33
CA LYS A 50 -8.20 1.86 12.81
C LYS A 50 -8.62 2.18 11.38
N ARG A 51 -8.73 3.46 11.07
CA ARG A 51 -9.03 3.93 9.72
C ARG A 51 -7.73 4.12 8.96
N TRP A 52 -7.66 3.62 7.73
CA TRP A 52 -6.41 3.69 6.95
C TRP A 52 -5.90 5.13 6.78
N TRP A 53 -6.79 6.13 6.69
CA TRP A 53 -6.42 7.54 6.53
C TRP A 53 -5.95 8.22 7.83
N GLU A 54 -5.97 7.52 8.96
CA GLU A 54 -5.45 7.97 10.26
C GLU A 54 -4.09 7.31 10.57
N LEU A 55 -3.70 6.29 9.81
CA LEU A 55 -2.41 5.61 9.96
C LEU A 55 -1.27 6.47 9.42
N SER A 56 -0.13 6.43 10.12
CA SER A 56 1.09 7.15 9.71
C SER A 56 2.33 6.40 10.12
N LEU A 57 3.46 6.68 9.47
CA LEU A 57 4.76 6.08 9.80
C LEU A 57 5.11 6.28 11.28
N LYS A 58 4.85 7.47 11.82
CA LYS A 58 5.08 7.78 13.23
C LYS A 58 4.25 6.87 14.14
N GLU A 59 2.97 6.69 13.80
CA GLU A 59 2.04 5.90 14.60
C GLU A 59 2.43 4.41 14.65
N PHE A 60 2.90 3.86 13.53
CA PHE A 60 3.50 2.51 13.47
C PHE A 60 4.70 2.38 14.39
N ARG A 61 5.68 3.28 14.28
CA ARG A 61 6.91 3.23 15.08
C ARG A 61 6.67 3.32 16.58
N GLU A 62 5.65 4.08 16.97
CA GLU A 62 5.35 4.32 18.39
C GLU A 62 4.47 3.23 19.00
N ASN A 63 3.62 2.57 18.21
CA ASN A 63 2.53 1.74 18.73
C ASN A 63 2.48 0.31 18.19
N TYR A 64 3.22 -0.01 17.12
CA TYR A 64 3.32 -1.37 16.60
C TYR A 64 4.59 -2.05 17.12
N VAL A 65 4.46 -3.30 17.57
CA VAL A 65 5.54 -4.05 18.25
C VAL A 65 6.26 -5.03 17.31
N GLY A 66 5.69 -5.30 16.14
CA GLY A 66 6.25 -6.23 15.14
C GLY A 66 6.98 -5.53 13.99
N ASP A 67 7.29 -6.28 12.94
CA ASP A 67 7.84 -5.74 11.69
C ASP A 67 6.72 -5.10 10.85
N GLU A 68 6.69 -3.77 10.79
CA GLU A 68 5.68 -3.00 10.06
C GLU A 68 5.64 -3.31 8.56
N SER A 69 6.78 -3.70 7.97
CA SER A 69 6.93 -3.97 6.54
C SER A 69 6.26 -5.27 6.13
N ALA A 70 6.09 -6.21 7.06
CA ALA A 70 5.52 -7.52 6.81
C ALA A 70 3.99 -7.56 6.97
N CYS A 71 3.35 -6.53 7.53
CA CYS A 71 1.95 -6.66 7.96
C CYS A 71 0.99 -7.02 6.83
N LEU A 72 1.10 -6.37 5.67
CA LEU A 72 0.20 -6.62 4.54
C LEU A 72 0.28 -8.08 4.04
N SER A 73 1.45 -8.70 4.14
CA SER A 73 1.68 -10.09 3.73
C SER A 73 0.93 -11.13 4.58
N PHE A 74 0.53 -10.77 5.81
CA PHE A 74 -0.23 -11.64 6.70
C PHE A 74 -1.73 -11.33 6.73
N MET A 75 -2.16 -10.25 6.07
CA MET A 75 -3.56 -9.87 6.04
C MET A 75 -4.36 -10.78 5.11
N ALA A 76 -5.58 -11.08 5.52
CA ALA A 76 -6.58 -11.67 4.64
C ALA A 76 -6.98 -10.64 3.56
N PRO A 77 -7.64 -11.08 2.46
CA PRO A 77 -8.02 -10.20 1.35
C PRO A 77 -8.72 -8.90 1.77
N ALA A 78 -9.65 -8.95 2.72
CA ALA A 78 -10.35 -7.75 3.19
C ALA A 78 -9.42 -6.77 3.92
N GLY A 79 -8.48 -7.28 4.72
CA GLY A 79 -7.49 -6.48 5.42
C GLY A 79 -6.53 -5.76 4.47
N ILE A 80 -5.86 -6.50 3.58
CA ILE A 80 -4.90 -5.90 2.64
C ILE A 80 -5.60 -4.87 1.73
N LYS A 81 -6.79 -5.19 1.19
CA LYS A 81 -7.55 -4.26 0.34
C LYS A 81 -7.92 -2.96 1.07
N TYR A 82 -8.20 -3.02 2.37
CA TYR A 82 -8.56 -1.85 3.17
C TYR A 82 -7.35 -1.02 3.60
N TYR A 83 -6.24 -1.66 4.02
CA TYR A 83 -5.08 -0.95 4.57
C TYR A 83 -3.98 -0.62 3.56
N LEU A 84 -3.99 -1.22 2.36
CA LEU A 84 -3.05 -0.89 1.28
C LEU A 84 -2.89 0.63 1.02
N PRO A 85 -3.95 1.47 1.04
CA PRO A 85 -3.82 2.91 0.83
C PRO A 85 -2.90 3.60 1.84
N ALA A 86 -2.90 3.19 3.10
CA ALA A 86 -1.99 3.74 4.10
C ALA A 86 -0.53 3.50 3.72
N TYR A 87 -0.20 2.28 3.27
CA TYR A 87 1.15 1.92 2.84
C TYR A 87 1.58 2.67 1.59
N LEU A 88 0.68 2.80 0.61
CA LEU A 88 0.93 3.60 -0.59
C LEU A 88 1.26 5.05 -0.23
N LEU A 89 0.48 5.66 0.67
CA LEU A 89 0.73 7.05 1.09
C LEU A 89 2.03 7.19 1.88
N MET A 90 2.31 6.28 2.83
CA MET A 90 3.57 6.28 3.57
C MET A 90 4.77 6.16 2.64
N ALA A 91 4.72 5.28 1.63
CA ALA A 91 5.77 5.15 0.63
C ALA A 91 5.93 6.41 -0.22
N THR A 92 4.84 7.13 -0.51
CA THR A 92 4.94 8.37 -1.28
C THR A 92 5.46 9.56 -0.47
N GLU A 93 5.18 9.62 0.83
CA GLU A 93 5.41 10.83 1.65
C GLU A 93 6.65 10.75 2.52
N SER A 94 7.01 9.54 2.92
CA SER A 94 8.09 9.25 3.86
C SER A 94 9.01 8.16 3.29
N TYR A 95 9.26 8.14 1.98
CA TYR A 95 9.98 7.05 1.28
C TYR A 95 11.30 6.64 1.96
N TYR A 96 12.24 7.58 2.15
CA TYR A 96 13.51 7.27 2.83
C TYR A 96 13.35 7.19 4.35
N GLU A 97 12.46 8.00 4.93
CA GLU A 97 12.26 8.00 6.39
C GLU A 97 11.69 6.68 6.87
N GLY A 98 10.80 6.04 6.11
CA GLY A 98 10.16 4.77 6.45
C GLY A 98 11.03 3.53 6.28
N ASP A 99 12.24 3.69 5.73
CA ASP A 99 13.21 2.61 5.57
C ASP A 99 12.60 1.37 4.88
N ILE A 100 12.71 0.19 5.49
CA ILE A 100 12.22 -1.08 4.96
C ILE A 100 10.70 -1.04 4.67
N LEU A 101 9.89 -0.38 5.52
CA LEU A 101 8.43 -0.31 5.36
C LEU A 101 8.03 0.25 3.99
N THR A 102 8.68 1.34 3.61
CA THR A 102 8.32 2.14 2.43
C THR A 102 9.09 1.69 1.20
N GLN A 103 10.35 1.31 1.36
CA GLN A 103 11.21 0.89 0.25
C GLN A 103 10.92 -0.54 -0.22
N MET A 104 10.48 -1.44 0.66
CA MET A 104 10.10 -2.80 0.21
C MET A 104 8.68 -2.89 -0.36
N LEU A 105 7.89 -1.82 -0.32
CA LEU A 105 6.51 -1.86 -0.79
C LEU A 105 6.45 -2.24 -2.27
N SER A 106 7.29 -1.63 -3.11
CA SER A 106 7.36 -1.88 -4.54
C SER A 106 7.62 -3.35 -4.86
N TRP A 107 8.64 -3.93 -4.22
CA TRP A 107 8.95 -5.36 -4.33
C TRP A 107 7.79 -6.25 -3.85
N SER A 108 7.21 -5.93 -2.69
CA SER A 108 6.11 -6.70 -2.09
C SER A 108 4.86 -6.68 -2.97
N MET A 109 4.56 -5.54 -3.60
CA MET A 109 3.44 -5.38 -4.54
C MET A 109 3.52 -6.35 -5.72
N GLN A 110 4.71 -6.64 -6.25
CA GLN A 110 4.87 -7.67 -7.28
C GLN A 110 4.39 -9.03 -6.78
N GLY A 111 4.75 -9.39 -5.55
CA GLY A 111 4.27 -10.61 -4.89
C GLY A 111 2.75 -10.61 -4.71
N TYR A 112 2.19 -9.52 -4.19
CA TYR A 112 0.75 -9.42 -3.94
C TYR A 112 -0.08 -9.58 -5.22
N VAL A 113 0.41 -9.02 -6.33
CA VAL A 113 -0.24 -9.13 -7.64
C VAL A 113 -0.06 -10.53 -8.25
N LYS A 114 1.13 -11.13 -8.17
CA LYS A 114 1.40 -12.47 -8.71
C LYS A 114 0.66 -13.57 -7.95
N TYR A 115 0.55 -13.44 -6.63
CA TYR A 115 -0.17 -14.38 -5.76
C TYR A 115 -1.62 -13.96 -5.52
N ASP A 116 -2.31 -13.49 -6.57
CA ASP A 116 -3.65 -12.92 -6.47
C ASP A 116 -4.70 -13.89 -5.89
N SER A 117 -4.53 -15.20 -6.06
CA SER A 117 -5.42 -16.19 -5.43
C SER A 117 -5.42 -16.12 -3.90
N HIS A 118 -4.38 -15.55 -3.29
CA HIS A 118 -4.29 -15.32 -1.85
C HIS A 118 -4.79 -13.93 -1.45
N TYR A 119 -4.41 -12.87 -2.18
CA TYR A 119 -4.66 -11.48 -1.79
C TYR A 119 -5.92 -10.87 -2.42
N GLU A 120 -6.40 -11.44 -3.53
CA GLU A 120 -7.54 -11.00 -4.32
C GLU A 120 -7.48 -9.51 -4.74
N LEU A 121 -6.29 -8.97 -5.03
CA LEU A 121 -6.14 -7.57 -5.44
C LEU A 121 -6.66 -7.32 -6.86
N SER A 122 -6.82 -8.35 -7.70
CA SER A 122 -7.49 -8.26 -8.99
C SER A 122 -8.96 -7.86 -8.86
N SER A 123 -9.57 -8.02 -7.68
CA SER A 123 -10.94 -7.56 -7.37
C SER A 123 -11.04 -6.06 -7.07
N LEU A 124 -9.92 -5.35 -6.93
CA LEU A 124 -9.91 -3.89 -6.82
C LEU A 124 -10.59 -3.27 -8.05
N SER A 125 -11.34 -2.19 -7.82
CA SER A 125 -11.95 -1.40 -8.90
C SER A 125 -10.88 -0.81 -9.82
N LEU A 126 -11.26 -0.45 -11.05
CA LEU A 126 -10.35 0.20 -11.99
C LEU A 126 -9.73 1.49 -11.41
N ALA A 127 -10.50 2.26 -10.64
CA ALA A 127 -10.00 3.47 -9.99
C ALA A 127 -8.91 3.15 -8.95
N GLN A 128 -9.13 2.13 -8.11
CA GLN A 128 -8.13 1.68 -7.13
C GLN A 128 -6.87 1.15 -7.80
N LYS A 129 -7.02 0.29 -8.82
CA LYS A 129 -5.90 -0.24 -9.59
C LYS A 129 -5.07 0.86 -10.24
N ASN A 130 -5.72 1.86 -10.83
CA ASN A 130 -5.05 3.02 -11.39
C ASN A 130 -4.32 3.85 -10.33
N ALA A 131 -4.90 4.01 -9.13
CA ALA A 131 -4.23 4.73 -8.04
C ALA A 131 -2.97 3.98 -7.55
N VAL A 132 -3.01 2.64 -7.46
CA VAL A 132 -1.81 1.83 -7.15
C VAL A 132 -0.74 2.04 -8.23
N ALA A 133 -1.12 1.96 -9.51
CA ALA A 133 -0.19 2.19 -10.62
C ALA A 133 0.39 3.62 -10.58
N SER A 134 -0.42 4.66 -10.36
CA SER A 134 0.06 6.04 -10.20
C SER A 134 1.11 6.15 -9.09
N VAL A 135 0.90 5.46 -7.96
CA VAL A 135 1.87 5.43 -6.84
C VAL A 135 3.19 4.77 -7.26
N MET A 136 3.14 3.60 -7.92
CA MET A 136 4.37 2.93 -8.39
C MET A 136 5.13 3.79 -9.41
N SER A 137 4.42 4.45 -10.34
CA SER A 137 5.04 5.40 -11.29
C SER A 137 5.69 6.58 -10.59
N PHE A 138 5.00 7.14 -9.60
CA PHE A 138 5.56 8.21 -8.78
C PHE A 138 6.82 7.77 -8.05
N ILE A 139 6.80 6.60 -7.40
CA ILE A 139 7.95 6.08 -6.63
C ILE A 139 9.14 5.87 -7.56
N TRP A 140 8.94 5.24 -8.72
CA TRP A 140 9.98 5.06 -9.73
C TRP A 140 10.59 6.40 -10.17
N GLU A 141 9.75 7.35 -10.62
CA GLU A 141 10.24 8.62 -11.17
C GLU A 141 10.85 9.57 -10.11
N ALA A 142 10.33 9.53 -8.88
CA ALA A 142 10.76 10.44 -7.82
C ALA A 142 11.98 9.94 -7.04
N TYR A 143 12.10 8.62 -6.89
CA TYR A 143 13.10 7.98 -6.02
C TYR A 143 14.04 7.03 -6.75
N ASP A 144 13.88 6.84 -8.07
CA ASP A 144 14.69 5.95 -8.91
C ASP A 144 14.63 4.48 -8.43
N ASP A 145 13.46 4.07 -7.95
CA ASP A 145 13.20 2.71 -7.47
C ASP A 145 12.86 1.76 -8.63
N GLU A 146 13.83 0.92 -9.03
CA GLU A 146 13.67 -0.08 -10.09
C GLU A 146 12.60 -1.14 -9.74
N ASP A 147 12.40 -1.46 -8.46
CA ASP A 147 11.35 -2.39 -8.05
C ASP A 147 9.96 -1.79 -8.29
N ALA A 148 9.82 -0.46 -8.24
CA ALA A 148 8.56 0.22 -8.56
C ALA A 148 8.25 0.15 -10.05
N GLN A 149 9.26 0.26 -10.91
CA GLN A 149 9.12 0.00 -12.34
C GLN A 149 8.71 -1.46 -12.61
N ALA A 150 9.37 -2.43 -11.97
CA ALA A 150 9.00 -3.84 -12.11
C ALA A 150 7.58 -4.15 -11.56
N ALA A 151 7.17 -3.46 -10.50
CA ALA A 151 5.80 -3.53 -9.98
C ALA A 151 4.78 -2.98 -10.97
N LEU A 152 5.06 -1.86 -11.63
CA LEU A 152 4.20 -1.30 -12.69
C LEU A 152 3.97 -2.28 -13.83
N GLU A 153 5.04 -2.91 -14.32
CA GLU A 153 4.97 -3.91 -15.39
C GLU A 153 4.12 -5.11 -14.97
N THR A 154 4.38 -5.62 -13.76
CA THR A 154 3.59 -6.72 -13.16
C THR A 154 2.11 -6.34 -13.02
N ILE A 155 1.81 -5.14 -12.55
CA ILE A 155 0.44 -4.61 -12.43
C ILE A 155 -0.24 -4.55 -13.80
N ALA A 156 0.43 -3.99 -14.80
CA ALA A 156 -0.12 -3.86 -16.15
C ALA A 156 -0.44 -5.22 -16.77
N GLU A 157 0.47 -6.19 -16.63
CA GLU A 157 0.31 -7.56 -17.11
C GLU A 157 -0.89 -8.27 -16.45
N TYR A 158 -0.94 -8.29 -15.11
CA TYR A 158 -1.90 -9.11 -14.37
C TYR A 158 -3.27 -8.46 -14.24
N TRP A 159 -3.33 -7.14 -14.12
CA TRP A 159 -4.61 -6.43 -14.00
C TRP A 159 -5.17 -5.97 -15.35
N GLN A 160 -4.42 -6.16 -16.45
CA GLN A 160 -4.81 -5.79 -17.81
C GLN A 160 -5.22 -4.32 -17.94
N ILE A 161 -4.53 -3.45 -17.19
CA ILE A 161 -4.72 -1.99 -17.27
C ILE A 161 -3.56 -1.39 -18.07
N SER A 162 -3.83 -0.32 -18.81
CA SER A 162 -2.78 0.52 -19.38
C SER A 162 -2.45 1.61 -18.38
N PRO A 163 -1.29 1.57 -17.69
CA PRO A 163 -0.90 2.63 -16.78
C PRO A 163 -0.84 3.95 -17.55
N LYS A 164 -1.33 5.03 -16.94
CA LYS A 164 -1.11 6.36 -17.50
C LYS A 164 0.36 6.69 -17.26
N THR A 165 1.19 6.64 -18.29
CA THR A 165 2.53 7.21 -18.24
C THR A 165 2.37 8.73 -18.16
N GLY A 166 2.84 9.31 -17.06
CA GLY A 166 2.82 10.76 -16.81
C GLY A 166 3.82 11.54 -17.65
#